data_AF-A0A4Q0RZ72-F1
#
_entry.id   AF-A0A4Q0RZ72-F1
#
_cell.length_a   1.000
_cell.length_b   1.000
_cell.length_c   1.000
_cell.angle_alpha   90.00
_cell.angle_beta   90.00
_cell.angle_gamma   90.00
#
_symmetry.space_group_name_H-M   'P 1'
#
loop_
_entity.id
_entity.type
_entity.pdbx_description
1 polymer ?
#
loop_
_entity_poly.entity_id
_entity_poly.type
_entity_poly.pdbx_seq_one_letter_code
_entity_poly.pdbx_strand_id
1 'polypeptide(L)'
;MDMRLRLKADGRVVELRDGQELPVQPFPVQPSVVEPVATVAPGDSSSLAVRDLRRRACLTQMEFAAKLGVPVETIRNWEQGKRAPRGPARALLAVIAHAPETVFQALAKA
;
A
#
# COMPACT_ATOMS: atom_id res chain seq x y z
N MET A 1 40.50 -4.17 -14.57
CA MET A 1 39.11 -3.73 -14.31
C MET A 1 38.74 -4.21 -12.92
N ASP A 2 39.10 -3.41 -11.91
CA ASP A 2 39.01 -3.77 -10.50
C ASP A 2 37.58 -3.66 -9.99
N MET A 3 36.99 -4.80 -9.63
CA MET A 3 35.66 -4.90 -9.04
C MET A 3 35.78 -4.69 -7.52
N ARG A 4 35.30 -3.55 -7.00
CA ARG A 4 35.32 -3.28 -5.56
C ARG A 4 33.91 -3.41 -4.98
N LEU A 5 33.69 -4.49 -4.26
CA LEU A 5 32.50 -4.72 -3.45
C LEU A 5 32.62 -3.93 -2.14
N ARG A 6 31.54 -3.29 -1.68
CA ARG A 6 31.48 -2.66 -0.35
C ARG A 6 30.36 -3.26 0.48
N LEU A 7 30.69 -3.59 1.73
CA LEU A 7 29.76 -4.05 2.75
C LEU A 7 29.22 -2.85 3.53
N LYS A 8 27.90 -2.67 3.59
CA LYS A 8 27.26 -1.68 4.45
C LYS A 8 27.14 -2.18 5.89
N ALA A 9 26.99 -1.26 6.84
CA ALA A 9 26.90 -1.54 8.28
C ALA A 9 25.72 -2.46 8.70
N ASP A 10 24.73 -2.65 7.83
CA ASP A 10 23.62 -3.60 8.00
C ASP A 10 23.96 -5.02 7.49
N GLY A 11 25.21 -5.29 7.12
CA GLY A 11 25.68 -6.59 6.66
C GLY A 11 25.41 -6.92 5.19
N ARG A 12 24.89 -5.97 4.40
CA ARG A 12 24.60 -6.18 2.97
C ARG A 12 25.73 -5.67 2.08
N VAL A 13 26.14 -6.47 1.10
CA VAL A 13 27.11 -6.09 0.07
C VAL A 13 26.37 -5.39 -1.07
N VAL A 14 26.85 -4.23 -1.51
CA VAL A 14 26.33 -3.53 -2.69
C VAL A 14 27.41 -3.42 -3.77
N GLU A 15 27.01 -3.77 -4.99
CA GLU A 15 27.75 -3.54 -6.23
C GLU A 15 27.26 -2.22 -6.84
N LEU A 16 28.18 -1.40 -7.37
CA LEU A 16 27.79 -0.24 -8.18
C LEU A 16 28.31 -0.45 -9.60
N ARG A 17 27.38 -0.64 -10.55
CA ARG A 17 27.65 -0.56 -11.99
C ARG A 17 26.41 -0.07 -12.76
N ASP A 18 26.69 0.77 -13.75
CA ASP A 18 25.81 1.35 -14.77
C ASP A 18 25.42 0.29 -15.81
N GLY A 19 24.12 0.08 -16.10
CA GLY A 19 23.69 -0.83 -17.17
C GLY A 19 22.48 -1.71 -16.80
N GLN A 20 21.32 -1.30 -17.29
CA GLN A 20 19.99 -1.89 -17.12
C GLN A 20 19.83 -3.27 -17.80
N GLU A 21 19.23 -4.25 -17.12
CA GLU A 21 18.90 -5.58 -17.68
C GLU A 21 17.37 -5.80 -17.70
N LEU A 22 16.82 -6.08 -18.88
CA LEU A 22 15.40 -6.40 -19.11
C LEU A 22 15.24 -7.92 -19.37
N PRO A 23 14.24 -8.60 -18.81
CA PRO A 23 14.03 -10.02 -19.04
C PRO A 23 13.43 -10.28 -20.43
N VAL A 24 14.09 -11.15 -21.21
CA VAL A 24 13.58 -11.68 -22.48
C VAL A 24 12.71 -12.92 -22.21
N GLN A 25 11.43 -12.87 -22.55
CA GLN A 25 10.54 -14.03 -22.47
C GLN A 25 10.67 -14.87 -23.75
N PRO A 26 10.88 -16.19 -23.68
CA PRO A 26 10.66 -17.06 -24.82
C PRO A 26 9.20 -17.47 -24.82
N PHE A 27 8.39 -17.15 -25.84
CA PHE A 27 7.34 -18.04 -26.39
C PHE A 27 6.66 -17.34 -27.59
N PRO A 28 6.21 -18.11 -28.60
CA PRO A 28 5.94 -17.65 -29.95
C PRO A 28 4.58 -16.96 -30.07
N VAL A 29 4.52 -16.06 -31.04
CA VAL A 29 3.35 -15.30 -31.49
C VAL A 29 2.14 -16.19 -31.80
N GLN A 30 1.01 -15.91 -31.15
CA GLN A 30 -0.33 -16.28 -31.64
C GLN A 30 -1.07 -14.99 -31.97
N PRO A 31 -1.59 -14.80 -33.20
CA PRO A 31 -2.47 -13.70 -33.51
C PRO A 31 -3.91 -14.05 -33.14
N SER A 32 -4.66 -13.04 -32.70
CA SER A 32 -6.12 -12.96 -32.61
C SER A 32 -6.86 -13.39 -31.33
N VAL A 33 -7.61 -12.40 -30.81
CA VAL A 33 -8.89 -12.45 -30.08
C VAL A 33 -8.85 -12.37 -28.55
N VAL A 34 -9.67 -11.43 -28.06
CA VAL A 34 -10.16 -11.10 -26.71
C VAL A 34 -9.17 -10.52 -25.69
N GLU A 35 -9.43 -9.27 -25.32
CA GLU A 35 -9.25 -8.78 -23.94
C GLU A 35 -10.03 -9.70 -22.98
N PRO A 36 -9.38 -10.28 -21.97
CA PRO A 36 -10.01 -10.21 -20.65
C PRO A 36 -8.99 -9.99 -19.51
N VAL A 37 -9.28 -8.97 -18.71
CA VAL A 37 -9.12 -8.90 -17.25
C VAL A 37 -8.10 -9.85 -16.58
N ALA A 38 -6.95 -9.31 -16.16
CA ALA A 38 -6.09 -9.85 -15.09
C ALA A 38 -4.88 -8.92 -14.96
N THR A 39 -4.41 -8.43 -13.82
CA THR A 39 -4.69 -8.65 -12.41
C THR A 39 -4.03 -7.47 -11.71
N VAL A 40 -4.80 -6.47 -11.26
CA VAL A 40 -4.29 -5.59 -10.21
C VAL A 40 -4.29 -6.44 -8.95
N ALA A 41 -3.22 -7.20 -8.74
CA ALA A 41 -2.95 -7.76 -7.43
C ALA A 41 -2.98 -6.58 -6.45
N PRO A 42 -3.85 -6.55 -5.42
CA PRO A 42 -3.76 -5.54 -4.39
C PRO A 42 -2.54 -5.87 -3.54
N GLY A 43 -1.35 -5.62 -4.08
CA GLY A 43 -0.09 -5.70 -3.38
C GLY A 43 -0.07 -4.60 -2.34
N ASP A 44 -0.09 -5.01 -1.05
CA ASP A 44 0.37 -4.33 0.17
C ASP A 44 0.59 -2.80 0.13
N SER A 45 -0.35 -2.07 -0.46
CA SER A 45 -0.36 -0.60 -0.48
C SER A 45 -1.08 -0.04 0.74
N SER A 46 -1.25 -0.84 1.79
CA SER A 46 -2.15 -0.52 2.91
C SER A 46 -1.74 0.74 3.66
N SER A 47 -0.44 1.04 3.75
CA SER A 47 0.07 2.25 4.40
C SER A 47 -0.25 3.52 3.61
N LEU A 48 0.05 3.50 2.29
CA LEU A 48 -0.28 4.60 1.39
C LEU A 48 -1.80 4.77 1.27
N ALA A 49 -2.55 3.67 1.27
CA ALA A 49 -4.00 3.66 1.19
C ALA A 49 -4.65 4.34 2.41
N VAL A 50 -4.19 4.08 3.64
CA VAL A 50 -4.79 4.70 4.85
C VAL A 50 -4.59 6.21 4.86
N ARG A 51 -3.36 6.68 4.55
CA ARG A 51 -3.06 8.11 4.52
C ARG A 51 -3.85 8.82 3.42
N ASP A 52 -3.92 8.24 2.24
CA ASP A 52 -4.66 8.80 1.11
C ASP A 52 -6.15 8.90 1.43
N LEU A 53 -6.72 7.82 1.98
CA LEU A 53 -8.11 7.77 2.41
C LEU A 53 -8.46 8.86 3.42
N ARG A 54 -7.60 9.06 4.42
CA ARG A 54 -7.77 10.13 5.41
C ARG A 54 -7.71 11.53 4.76
N ARG A 55 -6.76 11.75 3.85
CA ARG A 55 -6.61 13.04 3.15
C ARG A 55 -7.80 13.34 2.26
N ARG A 56 -8.33 12.34 1.55
CA ARG A 56 -9.56 12.46 0.75
C ARG A 56 -10.78 12.80 1.60
N ALA A 57 -10.82 12.31 2.84
CA ALA A 57 -11.84 12.68 3.81
C ALA A 57 -11.61 14.06 4.47
N CYS A 58 -10.51 14.77 4.15
CA CYS A 58 -10.11 16.05 4.74
C CYS A 58 -9.99 16.02 6.28
N LEU A 59 -9.49 14.91 6.84
CA LEU A 59 -9.36 14.72 8.28
C LEU A 59 -7.90 14.74 8.73
N THR A 60 -7.65 15.27 9.92
CA THR A 60 -6.40 15.08 10.66
C THR A 60 -6.27 13.63 11.15
N GLN A 61 -5.06 13.20 11.53
CA GLN A 61 -4.86 11.85 12.08
C GLN A 61 -5.70 11.61 13.35
N MET A 62 -5.86 12.64 14.19
CA MET A 62 -6.67 12.56 15.40
C MET A 62 -8.16 12.40 15.09
N GLU A 63 -8.71 13.22 14.18
CA GLU A 63 -10.13 13.12 13.81
C GLU A 63 -10.44 11.80 13.12
N PHE A 64 -9.55 11.32 12.25
CA PHE A 64 -9.71 10.04 11.59
C PHE A 64 -9.68 8.87 12.58
N ALA A 65 -8.76 8.92 13.56
CA ALA A 65 -8.69 7.95 14.63
C ALA A 65 -9.95 7.96 15.50
N ALA A 66 -10.45 9.15 15.86
CA ALA A 66 -11.68 9.32 16.64
C ALA A 66 -12.89 8.74 15.90
N LYS A 67 -13.05 9.03 14.60
CA LYS A 67 -14.15 8.48 13.80
C LYS A 67 -14.11 6.96 13.68
N LEU A 68 -12.91 6.37 13.69
CA LEU A 68 -12.71 4.91 13.62
C LEU A 68 -12.77 4.22 14.99
N GLY A 69 -12.82 4.97 16.09
CA GLY A 69 -12.78 4.40 17.45
C GLY A 69 -11.44 3.73 17.78
N VAL A 70 -10.32 4.19 17.21
CA VAL A 70 -8.99 3.62 17.45
C VAL A 70 -8.02 4.66 18.02
N PRO A 71 -6.96 4.25 18.75
CA PRO A 71 -5.92 5.17 19.18
C PRO A 71 -5.22 5.83 17.99
N VAL A 72 -4.86 7.12 18.10
CA VAL A 72 -4.12 7.86 17.05
C VAL A 72 -2.79 7.18 16.69
N GLU A 73 -2.14 6.51 17.65
CA GLU A 73 -0.94 5.72 17.41
C GLU A 73 -1.18 4.56 16.42
N THR A 74 -2.37 3.98 16.39
CA THR A 74 -2.74 2.92 15.45
C THR A 74 -2.75 3.47 14.01
N ILE A 75 -3.39 4.62 13.80
CA ILE A 75 -3.38 5.31 12.50
C ILE A 75 -1.95 5.69 12.10
N ARG A 76 -1.15 6.22 13.03
CA ARG A 76 0.26 6.55 12.78
C ARG A 76 1.06 5.32 12.37
N ASN A 77 0.90 4.20 13.08
CA ASN A 77 1.61 2.96 12.75
C ASN A 77 1.21 2.40 11.39
N TRP A 78 -0.06 2.53 10.99
CA TRP A 78 -0.54 2.15 9.66
C TRP A 78 0.01 3.06 8.57
N GLU A 79 -0.11 4.37 8.70
CA GLU A 79 0.40 5.34 7.71
C GLU A 79 1.92 5.37 7.58
N GLN A 80 2.64 4.87 8.59
CA GLN A 80 4.10 4.72 8.56
C GLN A 80 4.54 3.34 8.08
N GLY A 81 3.60 2.42 7.81
CA GLY A 81 3.91 1.05 7.41
C GLY A 81 4.54 0.18 8.51
N LYS A 82 4.59 0.65 9.76
CA LYS A 82 5.08 -0.14 10.90
C LYS A 82 4.17 -1.33 11.20
N ARG A 83 2.88 -1.19 10.92
CA ARG A 83 1.86 -2.25 10.99
C ARG A 83 0.91 -2.09 9.82
N ALA A 84 0.30 -3.19 9.39
CA ALA A 84 -0.79 -3.17 8.41
C ALA A 84 -2.15 -3.35 9.12
N PRO A 85 -3.23 -2.71 8.64
CA PRO A 85 -4.58 -3.02 9.09
C PRO A 85 -4.93 -4.47 8.71
N ARG A 86 -5.55 -5.21 9.63
CA ARG A 86 -5.91 -6.62 9.45
C ARG A 86 -7.36 -6.87 9.86
N GLY A 87 -7.93 -7.96 9.36
CA GLY A 87 -9.27 -8.43 9.73
C GLY A 87 -10.34 -7.33 9.58
N PRO A 88 -11.14 -7.05 10.62
CA PRO A 88 -12.20 -6.05 10.58
C PRO A 88 -11.72 -4.65 10.17
N ALA A 89 -10.54 -4.23 10.61
CA ALA A 89 -10.00 -2.91 10.26
C ALA A 89 -9.74 -2.77 8.76
N ARG A 90 -9.24 -3.85 8.11
CA ARG A 90 -9.02 -3.86 6.66
C ARG A 90 -10.35 -3.79 5.90
N ALA A 91 -11.36 -4.53 6.36
CA ALA A 91 -12.69 -4.49 5.77
C ALA A 91 -13.32 -3.10 5.91
N LEU A 92 -13.26 -2.50 7.10
CA LEU A 92 -13.78 -1.16 7.35
C LEU A 92 -13.11 -0.11 6.46
N LEU A 93 -11.79 -0.13 6.34
CA LEU A 93 -11.05 0.79 5.46
C LEU A 93 -11.42 0.61 3.99
N ALA A 94 -11.69 -0.62 3.54
CA ALA A 94 -12.17 -0.87 2.19
C ALA A 94 -13.56 -0.25 1.97
N VAL A 95 -14.48 -0.39 2.92
CA VAL A 95 -15.82 0.24 2.83
C VAL A 95 -15.70 1.77 2.82
N ILE A 96 -14.84 2.34 3.68
CA ILE A 96 -14.58 3.80 3.71
C ILE A 96 -14.01 4.29 2.36
N ALA A 97 -13.23 3.47 1.65
CA ALA A 97 -12.72 3.82 0.32
C ALA A 97 -13.81 4.03 -0.73
N HIS A 98 -14.96 3.36 -0.57
CA HIS A 98 -16.09 3.46 -1.47
C HIS A 98 -17.15 4.47 -1.00
N ALA A 99 -17.43 4.52 0.31
CA ALA A 99 -18.52 5.33 0.87
C ALA A 99 -18.12 5.97 2.22
N PRO A 100 -17.19 6.94 2.23
CA PRO A 100 -16.64 7.50 3.46
C PRO A 100 -17.70 8.22 4.30
N GLU A 101 -18.56 9.02 3.68
CA GLU A 101 -19.59 9.79 4.38
C GLU A 101 -20.59 8.88 5.09
N THR A 102 -21.09 7.85 4.40
CA THR A 102 -22.03 6.88 4.97
C THR A 102 -21.43 6.14 6.16
N VAL A 103 -20.18 5.69 6.05
CA VAL A 103 -19.50 4.99 7.15
C VAL A 103 -19.32 5.91 8.36
N PHE A 104 -18.84 7.13 8.15
CA PHE A 104 -18.64 8.07 9.25
C PHE A 104 -19.94 8.48 9.93
N GLN A 105 -21.04 8.62 9.18
CA GLN A 105 -22.36 8.86 9.75
C GLN A 105 -22.86 7.66 10.56
N ALA A 106 -22.62 6.43 10.09
CA ALA A 106 -22.98 5.22 10.82
C ALA A 106 -22.20 5.08 12.13
N LEU A 107 -20.89 5.36 12.09
CA LEU A 107 -20.01 5.31 13.26
C LEU A 107 -20.30 6.42 14.29
N ALA A 108 -20.82 7.58 13.86
CA ALA A 108 -21.17 8.66 14.78
C ALA A 108 -22.41 8.38 15.65
N LYS A 109 -23.19 7.33 15.32
CA LYS A 109 -24.40 6.92 16.06
C LYS A 109 -24.18 5.71 16.96
N ALA A 110 -22.98 5.13 16.95
CA ALA A 110 -22.58 3.97 17.74
C ALA A 110 -21.89 4.42 19.04
#